data_AF-A0A8S3ZRZ3-F1
#
_entry.id   AF-A0A8S3ZRZ3-F1
#
_cell.length_a   1.000
_cell.length_b   1.000
_cell.length_c   1.000
_cell.angle_alpha   90.00
_cell.angle_beta   90.00
_cell.angle_gamma   90.00
#
_symmetry.space_group_name_H-M   'P 1'
#
loop_
_entity.id
_entity.type
_entity.pdbx_description
1 polymer ?
#
loop_
_entity_poly.entity_id
_entity_poly.type
_entity_poly.pdbx_seq_one_letter_code
_entity_poly.pdbx_strand_id
1 'polypeptide(L)'
;IPATITRILLNHFKWDKEKLMERYYGGDQDKLFLEAHVVSPHRRDTGKVTRRSGRNSFQDDSLLCEICYFTRAVEDMKGLECGHRFCAQCWAEYLTSKIMDEGMGQTISCAAYGCDILVDDKSVMEMIKDQKVKLKYQQIITNSFVECNRLLRWCPAPDCGHAVKVAHHDAKPVTCVCGHTFCFSCGENWHDPVRCKWLKQWIKKCDDDSETSNWIAANTKECPKCHVTIEKDGGCNHMVCKNQNCKADFCWVCLGPWEPHGSSWYNCNRYNEDDAKKARDSQERSRAALQRYLFYCNRYMNHMQSLKFEHMLYQSIKTKMEEMQQHNMSWIEVQFLKKAVDVLCLCRQTLMYTYVFAFYLKKNNQSIIFEDNQKDLENATEQLSEYLEREISSEVLQDIKQKVQDKYRYCESRRNVLLDHVHEGYEKDQWEYLEV
;
A
#
# COMPACT_ATOMS: atom_id res chain seq x y z
N ILE A 1 -36.85 8.77 10.96
CA ILE A 1 -35.83 9.43 10.11
C ILE A 1 -35.44 8.44 9.01
N PRO A 2 -35.43 8.82 7.72
CA PRO A 2 -34.93 8.00 6.62
C PRO A 2 -33.50 7.45 6.85
N ALA A 3 -33.17 6.32 6.24
CA ALA A 3 -31.89 5.62 6.46
C ALA A 3 -30.67 6.49 6.11
N THR A 4 -30.69 7.16 4.95
CA THR A 4 -29.62 8.07 4.51
C THR A 4 -29.39 9.20 5.51
N ILE A 5 -30.47 9.83 5.98
CA ILE A 5 -30.39 10.92 6.96
C ILE A 5 -29.78 10.42 8.28
N THR A 6 -30.17 9.21 8.71
CA THR A 6 -29.62 8.59 9.92
C THR A 6 -28.12 8.30 9.77
N ARG A 7 -27.68 7.80 8.60
CA ARG A 7 -26.25 7.60 8.29
C ARG A 7 -25.47 8.90 8.34
N ILE A 8 -25.99 9.97 7.73
CA ILE A 8 -25.34 11.29 7.72
C ILE A 8 -25.23 11.86 9.14
N LEU A 9 -26.29 11.74 9.95
CA LEU A 9 -26.25 12.15 11.35
C LEU A 9 -25.24 11.32 12.15
N LEU A 10 -25.25 9.99 12.03
CA LEU A 10 -24.27 9.13 12.70
C LEU A 10 -22.83 9.51 12.29
N ASN A 11 -22.61 9.78 11.01
CA ASN A 11 -21.33 10.22 10.50
C ASN A 11 -20.88 11.56 11.11
N HIS A 12 -21.78 12.54 11.20
CA HIS A 12 -21.52 13.85 11.82
C HIS A 12 -21.04 13.70 13.28
N PHE A 13 -21.60 12.74 14.03
CA PHE A 13 -21.18 12.42 15.40
C PHE A 13 -20.10 11.33 15.50
N LYS A 14 -19.38 11.01 14.40
CA LYS A 14 -18.32 9.98 14.37
C LYS A 14 -18.79 8.62 14.91
N TRP A 15 -20.03 8.27 14.61
CA TRP A 15 -20.71 7.03 15.03
C TRP A 15 -20.89 6.86 16.55
N ASP A 16 -20.74 7.95 17.31
CA ASP A 16 -21.08 8.01 18.73
C ASP A 16 -22.61 8.10 18.90
N LYS A 17 -23.23 6.94 19.17
CA LYS A 17 -24.69 6.82 19.29
C LYS A 17 -25.24 7.61 20.48
N GLU A 18 -24.49 7.72 21.57
CA GLU A 18 -24.97 8.38 22.78
C GLU A 18 -25.04 9.89 22.55
N LYS A 19 -23.99 10.50 21.96
CA LYS A 19 -24.00 11.92 21.61
C LYS A 19 -25.10 12.30 20.62
N LEU A 20 -25.34 11.45 19.61
CA LEU A 20 -26.43 11.68 18.66
C LEU A 20 -27.78 11.67 19.39
N MET A 21 -28.02 10.71 20.28
CA MET A 21 -29.29 10.59 21.02
C MET A 21 -29.48 11.78 21.98
N GLU A 22 -28.43 12.17 22.71
CA GLU A 22 -28.46 13.35 23.57
C GLU A 22 -28.84 14.61 22.79
N ARG A 23 -28.21 14.83 21.63
CA ARG A 23 -28.48 16.01 20.80
C ARG A 23 -29.85 15.97 20.13
N TYR A 24 -30.31 14.78 19.73
CA TYR A 24 -31.59 14.60 19.02
C TYR A 24 -32.81 14.77 19.94
N TYR A 25 -32.73 14.30 21.19
CA TYR A 25 -33.82 14.41 22.16
C TYR A 25 -33.71 15.64 23.07
N GLY A 26 -32.49 16.14 23.33
CA GLY A 26 -32.25 17.28 24.22
C GLY A 26 -32.07 18.63 23.51
N GLY A 27 -31.97 18.65 22.18
CA GLY A 27 -31.69 19.86 21.39
C GLY A 27 -32.78 20.22 20.38
N ASP A 28 -32.55 21.33 19.67
CA ASP A 28 -33.37 21.76 18.54
C ASP A 28 -33.07 20.87 17.32
N GLN A 29 -34.07 20.09 16.90
CA GLN A 29 -33.96 19.15 15.79
C GLN A 29 -33.76 19.86 14.45
N ASP A 30 -34.38 21.01 14.23
CA ASP A 30 -34.23 21.73 12.96
C ASP A 30 -32.83 22.31 12.83
N LYS A 31 -32.24 22.76 13.95
CA LYS A 31 -30.83 23.16 13.99
C LYS A 31 -29.89 21.99 13.72
N LEU A 32 -30.16 20.81 14.29
CA LEU A 32 -29.38 19.59 14.06
C LEU A 32 -29.39 19.16 12.59
N PHE A 33 -30.56 19.15 11.94
CA PHE A 33 -30.68 18.80 10.53
C PHE A 33 -29.99 19.84 9.63
N LEU A 34 -30.07 21.13 9.97
CA LEU A 34 -29.37 22.19 9.24
C LEU A 34 -27.84 22.09 9.37
N GLU A 35 -27.33 21.86 10.59
CA GLU A 35 -25.90 21.63 10.84
C GLU A 35 -25.37 20.40 10.08
N ALA A 36 -26.20 19.37 9.91
CA ALA A 36 -25.86 18.17 9.15
C ALA A 36 -26.12 18.28 7.64
N HIS A 37 -26.58 19.43 7.14
CA HIS A 37 -26.94 19.67 5.73
C HIS A 37 -28.02 18.71 5.18
N VAL A 38 -29.01 18.37 6.00
CA VAL A 38 -30.12 17.48 5.61
C VAL A 38 -31.46 18.18 5.77
N VAL A 39 -32.40 17.91 4.85
CA VAL A 39 -33.78 18.38 5.00
C VAL A 39 -34.45 17.65 6.17
N SER A 40 -35.02 18.41 7.10
CA SER A 40 -35.79 17.84 8.21
C SER A 40 -36.95 16.98 7.67
N PRO A 41 -36.99 15.67 7.98
CA PRO A 41 -38.06 14.78 7.52
C PRO A 41 -39.43 15.14 8.13
N HIS A 42 -39.46 16.06 9.10
CA HIS A 42 -40.66 16.56 9.75
C HIS A 42 -41.22 17.83 9.10
N ARG A 43 -40.53 18.41 8.10
CA ARG A 43 -41.11 19.48 7.28
C ARG A 43 -42.30 18.91 6.51
N ARG A 44 -43.50 19.14 7.03
CA ARG A 44 -44.75 18.96 6.28
C ARG A 44 -44.69 19.88 5.07
N ASP A 45 -44.89 19.30 3.91
CA ASP A 45 -45.00 19.96 2.62
C ASP A 45 -46.05 21.09 2.70
N THR A 46 -45.61 22.31 3.05
CA THR A 46 -46.42 23.51 2.86
C THR A 46 -46.29 23.84 1.38
N GLY A 47 -47.11 23.14 0.59
CA GLY A 47 -47.10 23.20 -0.86
C GLY A 47 -47.04 24.63 -1.37
N LYS A 48 -45.93 24.94 -2.03
CA LYS A 48 -45.86 25.89 -3.14
C LYS A 48 -44.99 25.27 -4.23
N VAL A 49 -45.45 24.15 -4.78
CA VAL A 49 -45.17 23.86 -6.18
C VAL A 49 -45.83 24.98 -6.96
N THR A 50 -45.06 26.00 -7.33
CA THR A 50 -45.49 26.98 -8.33
C THR A 50 -45.65 26.23 -9.66
N ARG A 51 -46.84 25.62 -9.85
CA ARG A 51 -47.35 25.31 -11.17
C ARG A 51 -47.46 26.64 -11.92
N ARG A 52 -46.44 26.99 -12.69
CA ARG A 52 -46.61 27.91 -13.81
C ARG A 52 -47.52 27.20 -14.81
N SER A 53 -48.82 27.42 -14.67
CA SER A 53 -49.81 27.08 -15.68
C SER A 53 -49.56 27.92 -16.93
N GLY A 54 -48.89 27.33 -17.91
CA GLY A 54 -49.16 27.57 -19.32
C GLY A 54 -49.99 26.40 -19.83
N ARG A 55 -51.27 26.63 -20.15
CA ARG A 55 -52.10 25.66 -20.86
C ARG A 55 -51.49 25.43 -22.24
N ASN A 56 -51.20 24.17 -22.59
CA ASN A 56 -51.65 23.62 -23.86
C ASN A 56 -51.76 22.09 -23.78
N SER A 57 -52.80 21.63 -24.45
CA SER A 57 -53.20 20.26 -24.74
C SER A 57 -52.14 19.47 -25.52
N PHE A 58 -52.28 18.14 -25.45
CA PHE A 58 -51.42 17.06 -25.95
C PHE A 58 -50.38 16.58 -24.93
N GLN A 59 -50.49 15.30 -24.54
CA GLN A 59 -49.48 14.57 -23.75
C GLN A 59 -48.17 14.57 -24.53
N ASP A 60 -47.35 15.59 -24.32
CA ASP A 60 -45.95 15.50 -24.63
C ASP A 60 -45.31 14.85 -23.40
N ASP A 61 -45.15 13.52 -23.44
CA ASP A 61 -44.53 12.70 -22.38
C ASP A 61 -43.02 12.96 -22.27
N SER A 62 -42.60 14.21 -22.53
CA SER A 62 -41.20 14.60 -22.62
C SER A 62 -40.92 15.92 -21.89
N LEU A 63 -39.76 15.99 -21.25
CA LEU A 63 -39.26 17.11 -20.45
C LEU A 63 -37.86 17.48 -20.92
N LEU A 64 -37.55 18.78 -20.89
CA LEU A 64 -36.22 19.30 -21.18
C LEU A 64 -35.30 19.10 -19.97
N CYS A 65 -34.12 18.50 -20.18
CA CYS A 65 -33.08 18.44 -19.16
C CYS A 65 -32.28 19.74 -19.12
N GLU A 66 -32.21 20.42 -17.98
CA GLU A 66 -31.49 21.71 -17.83
C GLU A 66 -29.95 21.57 -17.82
N ILE A 67 -29.41 20.35 -17.75
CA ILE A 67 -27.96 20.11 -17.80
C ILE A 67 -27.47 19.96 -19.24
N CYS A 68 -28.13 19.09 -20.03
CA CYS A 68 -27.71 18.79 -21.39
C CYS A 68 -28.59 19.41 -22.48
N TYR A 69 -29.67 20.09 -22.11
CA TYR A 69 -30.62 20.76 -23.00
C TYR A 69 -31.29 19.82 -24.04
N PHE A 70 -31.33 18.52 -23.77
CA PHE A 70 -32.07 17.55 -24.58
C PHE A 70 -33.44 17.24 -23.96
N THR A 71 -34.45 17.13 -24.82
CA THR A 71 -35.79 16.66 -24.45
C THR A 71 -35.77 15.14 -24.32
N ARG A 72 -36.22 14.62 -23.18
CA ARG A 72 -36.23 13.18 -22.83
C ARG A 72 -37.61 12.79 -22.30
N ALA A 73 -37.95 11.51 -22.37
CA ALA A 73 -39.20 11.03 -21.80
C ALA A 73 -39.27 11.30 -20.29
N VAL A 74 -40.47 11.52 -19.74
CA VAL A 74 -40.68 11.77 -18.30
C VAL A 74 -40.13 10.64 -17.42
N GLU A 75 -40.12 9.41 -17.94
CA GLU A 75 -39.60 8.20 -17.28
C GLU A 75 -38.07 8.20 -17.12
N ASP A 76 -37.38 8.81 -18.07
CA ASP A 76 -35.91 8.98 -18.10
C ASP A 76 -35.45 10.16 -17.23
N MET A 77 -36.37 10.95 -16.68
CA MET A 77 -36.09 12.07 -15.80
C MET A 77 -36.14 11.65 -14.33
N LYS A 78 -35.01 11.72 -13.64
CA LYS A 78 -34.91 11.44 -12.21
C LYS A 78 -34.82 12.74 -11.42
N GLY A 79 -35.48 12.77 -10.27
CA GLY A 79 -35.49 13.95 -9.40
C GLY A 79 -35.43 13.59 -7.93
N LEU A 80 -35.05 14.58 -7.12
CA LEU A 80 -34.94 14.46 -5.67
C LEU A 80 -36.11 15.17 -4.97
N GLU A 81 -36.15 15.10 -3.63
CA GLU A 81 -37.16 15.76 -2.79
C GLU A 81 -37.19 17.30 -2.97
N CYS A 82 -36.11 17.90 -3.48
CA CYS A 82 -36.05 19.31 -3.84
C CYS A 82 -36.90 19.71 -5.07
N GLY A 83 -37.42 18.73 -5.82
CA GLY A 83 -38.23 18.96 -7.01
C GLY A 83 -37.44 19.13 -8.32
N HIS A 84 -36.12 19.33 -8.27
CA HIS A 84 -35.26 19.36 -9.46
C HIS A 84 -35.20 18.00 -10.16
N ARG A 85 -35.32 17.98 -11.49
CA ARG A 85 -35.30 16.77 -12.32
C ARG A 85 -34.31 16.91 -13.46
N PHE A 86 -33.48 15.90 -13.65
CA PHE A 86 -32.52 15.81 -14.75
C PHE A 86 -32.58 14.43 -15.41
N CYS A 87 -32.10 14.30 -16.63
CA CYS A 87 -32.11 13.00 -17.30
C CYS A 87 -31.14 12.02 -16.61
N ALA A 88 -31.46 10.73 -16.66
CA ALA A 88 -30.68 9.67 -16.03
C ALA A 88 -29.20 9.67 -16.46
N GLN A 89 -28.91 10.07 -17.70
CA GLN A 89 -27.55 10.18 -18.21
C GLN A 89 -26.75 11.28 -17.47
N CYS A 90 -27.30 12.49 -17.36
CA CYS A 90 -26.63 13.59 -16.66
C CYS A 90 -26.44 13.27 -15.17
N TRP A 91 -27.41 12.61 -14.53
CA TRP A 91 -27.23 12.12 -13.16
C TRP A 91 -26.08 11.11 -13.06
N ALA A 92 -26.01 10.13 -13.97
CA ALA A 92 -24.95 9.15 -13.96
C ALA A 92 -23.56 9.77 -14.16
N GLU A 93 -23.42 10.71 -15.09
CA GLU A 93 -22.17 11.44 -15.34
C GLU A 93 -21.77 12.32 -14.13
N TYR A 94 -22.72 13.09 -13.59
CA TYR A 94 -22.51 13.93 -12.40
C TYR A 94 -22.06 13.10 -11.19
N LEU A 95 -22.79 12.03 -10.86
CA LEU A 95 -22.46 11.17 -9.74
C LEU A 95 -21.12 10.48 -9.93
N THR A 96 -20.84 9.97 -11.14
CA THR A 96 -19.58 9.30 -11.45
C THR A 96 -18.40 10.24 -11.26
N SER A 97 -18.47 11.47 -11.76
CA SER A 97 -17.40 12.46 -11.60
C SER A 97 -17.21 12.84 -10.12
N LYS A 98 -18.30 13.08 -9.36
CA LYS A 98 -18.21 13.37 -7.92
C LYS A 98 -17.57 12.23 -7.12
N ILE A 99 -17.85 10.98 -7.48
CA ILE A 99 -17.36 9.80 -6.75
C ILE A 99 -15.92 9.46 -7.14
N MET A 100 -15.59 9.50 -8.43
CA MET A 100 -14.31 9.02 -8.96
C MET A 100 -13.24 10.10 -8.95
N ASP A 101 -13.59 11.33 -9.34
CA ASP A 101 -12.62 12.42 -9.53
C ASP A 101 -12.44 13.20 -8.23
N GLU A 102 -13.55 13.57 -7.57
CA GLU A 102 -13.53 14.38 -6.35
C GLU A 102 -13.50 13.54 -5.05
N GLY A 103 -13.72 12.22 -5.14
CA GLY A 103 -13.74 11.33 -3.98
C GLY A 103 -14.89 11.61 -2.99
N MET A 104 -15.92 12.33 -3.42
CA MET A 104 -17.06 12.70 -2.57
C MET A 104 -18.14 11.62 -2.63
N GLY A 105 -18.39 10.95 -1.51
CA GLY A 105 -19.49 9.98 -1.39
C GLY A 105 -20.49 10.31 -0.27
N GLN A 106 -20.05 10.99 0.78
CA GLN A 106 -20.90 11.24 1.96
C GLN A 106 -21.73 12.53 1.87
N THR A 107 -21.38 13.44 0.95
CA THR A 107 -21.89 14.82 0.88
C THR A 107 -22.30 15.24 -0.54
N ILE A 108 -22.65 14.29 -1.42
CA ILE A 108 -23.07 14.61 -2.78
C ILE A 108 -24.41 15.35 -2.72
N SER A 109 -24.43 16.61 -3.16
CA SER A 109 -25.64 17.45 -3.23
C SER A 109 -26.34 17.33 -4.59
N CYS A 110 -27.51 17.96 -4.71
CA CYS A 110 -28.25 18.05 -5.94
C CYS A 110 -27.44 18.80 -7.02
N ALA A 111 -27.51 18.33 -8.27
CA ALA A 111 -26.80 18.96 -9.39
C ALA A 111 -27.35 20.36 -9.80
N ALA A 112 -28.39 20.86 -9.10
CA ALA A 112 -28.98 22.17 -9.37
C ALA A 112 -28.16 23.28 -8.71
N TYR A 113 -28.05 24.42 -9.38
CA TYR A 113 -27.33 25.58 -8.85
C TYR A 113 -27.96 26.07 -7.54
N GLY A 114 -27.15 26.18 -6.47
CA GLY A 114 -27.59 26.67 -5.16
C GLY A 114 -28.45 25.69 -4.34
N CYS A 115 -28.49 24.40 -4.72
CA CYS A 115 -29.24 23.38 -3.99
C CYS A 115 -28.30 22.43 -3.23
N ASP A 116 -28.23 22.57 -1.90
CA ASP A 116 -27.36 21.75 -1.04
C ASP A 116 -28.05 20.47 -0.50
N ILE A 117 -29.19 20.09 -1.08
CA ILE A 117 -29.92 18.90 -0.66
C ILE A 117 -29.16 17.65 -1.11
N LEU A 118 -28.83 16.78 -0.16
CA LEU A 118 -28.04 15.57 -0.40
C LEU A 118 -28.83 14.50 -1.17
N VAL A 119 -28.14 13.81 -2.07
CA VAL A 119 -28.66 12.66 -2.81
C VAL A 119 -28.69 11.44 -1.88
N ASP A 120 -29.82 10.73 -1.83
CA ASP A 120 -29.95 9.53 -1.00
C ASP A 120 -29.24 8.31 -1.61
N ASP A 121 -28.73 7.43 -0.73
CA ASP A 121 -27.92 6.27 -1.13
C ASP A 121 -28.65 5.35 -2.13
N LYS A 122 -29.98 5.21 -1.99
CA LYS A 122 -30.79 4.37 -2.88
C LYS A 122 -30.82 4.96 -4.28
N SER A 123 -31.08 6.26 -4.40
CA SER A 123 -31.04 6.98 -5.67
C SER A 123 -29.67 6.88 -6.33
N VAL A 124 -28.57 7.05 -5.59
CA VAL A 124 -27.21 6.90 -6.14
C VAL A 124 -26.99 5.49 -6.70
N MET A 125 -27.38 4.46 -5.96
CA MET A 125 -27.21 3.06 -6.35
C MET A 125 -28.10 2.64 -7.54
N GLU A 126 -29.24 3.30 -7.73
CA GLU A 126 -30.14 3.09 -8.88
C GLU A 126 -29.67 3.85 -10.13
N MET A 127 -29.18 5.08 -9.98
CA MET A 127 -28.80 5.96 -11.10
C MET A 127 -27.44 5.61 -11.72
N ILE A 128 -26.51 5.07 -10.94
CA ILE A 128 -25.21 4.60 -11.46
C ILE A 128 -25.40 3.21 -12.08
N LYS A 129 -24.79 2.97 -13.25
CA LYS A 129 -24.80 1.65 -13.90
C LYS A 129 -23.50 0.87 -13.72
N ASP A 130 -22.37 1.57 -13.72
CA ASP A 130 -21.05 0.95 -13.58
C ASP A 130 -20.86 0.38 -12.16
N GLN A 131 -20.58 -0.92 -12.09
CA GLN A 131 -20.34 -1.63 -10.84
C GLN A 131 -19.09 -1.13 -10.11
N LYS A 132 -18.03 -0.69 -10.83
CA LYS A 132 -16.81 -0.16 -10.23
C LYS A 132 -17.11 1.12 -9.44
N VAL A 133 -17.90 2.02 -10.03
CA VAL A 133 -18.32 3.27 -9.39
C VAL A 133 -19.23 2.99 -8.19
N LYS A 134 -20.16 2.03 -8.30
CA LYS A 134 -20.99 1.60 -7.17
C LYS A 134 -20.17 1.10 -5.99
N LEU A 135 -19.19 0.23 -6.24
CA LEU A 135 -18.30 -0.29 -5.20
C LEU A 135 -17.50 0.85 -4.56
N LYS A 136 -16.99 1.79 -5.36
CA LYS A 136 -16.27 2.97 -4.84
C LYS A 136 -17.17 3.83 -3.97
N TYR A 137 -18.40 4.10 -4.39
CA TYR A 137 -19.38 4.84 -3.59
C TYR A 137 -19.68 4.13 -2.26
N GLN A 138 -19.98 2.83 -2.30
CA GLN A 138 -20.21 2.00 -1.11
C GLN A 138 -19.01 2.06 -0.14
N GLN A 139 -17.80 2.01 -0.66
CA GLN A 139 -16.58 2.16 0.14
C GLN A 139 -16.52 3.54 0.80
N ILE A 140 -16.77 4.63 0.06
CA ILE A 140 -16.69 6.00 0.59
C ILE A 140 -17.77 6.26 1.67
N ILE A 141 -19.02 5.85 1.45
CA ILE A 141 -20.09 6.06 2.46
C ILE A 141 -19.87 5.22 3.73
N THR A 142 -19.16 4.09 3.60
CA THR A 142 -18.80 3.20 4.71
C THR A 142 -17.47 3.60 5.35
N ASN A 143 -16.68 4.47 4.70
CA ASN A 143 -15.32 4.79 5.14
C ASN A 143 -15.31 5.35 6.57
N SER A 144 -16.18 6.31 6.85
CA SER A 144 -16.32 6.90 8.19
C SER A 144 -16.66 5.84 9.25
N PHE A 145 -17.53 4.87 8.93
CA PHE A 145 -17.87 3.79 9.86
C PHE A 145 -16.67 2.93 10.21
N VAL A 146 -15.86 2.60 9.20
CA VAL A 146 -14.64 1.79 9.38
C VAL A 146 -13.58 2.58 10.14
N GLU A 147 -13.31 3.82 9.76
CA GLU A 147 -12.30 4.68 10.40
C GLU A 147 -12.64 5.00 11.86
N CYS A 148 -13.92 5.18 12.19
CA CYS A 148 -14.36 5.41 13.57
C CYS A 148 -14.37 4.13 14.41
N ASN A 149 -14.23 2.95 13.81
CA ASN A 149 -14.24 1.68 14.52
C ASN A 149 -12.83 1.12 14.68
N ARG A 150 -12.29 1.16 15.91
CA ARG A 150 -10.95 0.64 16.25
C ARG A 150 -10.71 -0.84 15.91
N LEU A 151 -11.76 -1.62 15.66
CA LEU A 151 -11.70 -3.04 15.33
C LEU A 151 -11.88 -3.33 13.83
N LEU A 152 -12.05 -2.29 13.01
CA LEU A 152 -12.15 -2.41 11.56
C LEU A 152 -11.01 -1.64 10.89
N ARG A 153 -10.52 -2.14 9.77
CA ARG A 153 -9.60 -1.42 8.90
C ARG A 153 -9.74 -1.86 7.45
N TRP A 154 -9.66 -0.91 6.52
CA TRP A 154 -9.62 -1.21 5.09
C TRP A 154 -8.34 -1.93 4.69
N CYS A 155 -8.47 -2.85 3.74
CA CYS A 155 -7.33 -3.41 3.04
C CYS A 155 -6.66 -2.31 2.18
N PRO A 156 -5.34 -2.08 2.28
CA PRO A 156 -4.64 -1.04 1.53
C PRO A 156 -4.39 -1.42 0.06
N ALA A 157 -4.61 -2.68 -0.32
CA ALA A 157 -4.43 -3.13 -1.70
C ALA A 157 -5.29 -2.31 -2.69
N PRO A 158 -4.73 -1.84 -3.81
CA PRO A 158 -5.48 -1.13 -4.83
C PRO A 158 -6.69 -1.93 -5.32
N ASP A 159 -7.79 -1.23 -5.60
CA ASP A 159 -9.07 -1.80 -6.04
C ASP A 159 -9.70 -2.85 -5.09
N CYS A 160 -9.18 -3.03 -3.88
CA CYS A 160 -9.77 -3.91 -2.87
C CYS A 160 -10.74 -3.15 -1.97
N GLY A 161 -12.04 -3.48 -2.06
CA GLY A 161 -13.11 -2.91 -1.22
C GLY A 161 -13.38 -3.67 0.09
N HIS A 162 -12.46 -4.51 0.57
CA HIS A 162 -12.66 -5.30 1.79
C HIS A 162 -12.12 -4.60 3.04
N ALA A 163 -12.82 -4.75 4.16
CA ALA A 163 -12.35 -4.37 5.49
C ALA A 163 -12.11 -5.60 6.36
N VAL A 164 -11.02 -5.60 7.12
CA VAL A 164 -10.68 -6.65 8.08
C VAL A 164 -11.24 -6.28 9.44
N LYS A 165 -11.87 -7.24 10.12
CA LYS A 165 -12.35 -7.13 11.50
C LYS A 165 -11.49 -7.96 12.44
N VAL A 166 -11.08 -7.38 13.56
CA VAL A 166 -10.30 -8.07 14.61
C VAL A 166 -11.05 -8.07 15.95
N ALA A 167 -10.68 -8.98 16.85
CA ALA A 167 -11.24 -9.05 18.19
C ALA A 167 -10.65 -7.96 19.13
N HIS A 168 -9.36 -7.69 18.98
CA HIS A 168 -8.62 -6.68 19.73
C HIS A 168 -7.69 -5.92 18.79
N HIS A 169 -7.47 -4.64 19.06
CA HIS A 169 -6.56 -3.82 18.28
C HIS A 169 -5.11 -4.13 18.69
N ASP A 170 -4.33 -4.67 17.75
CA ASP A 170 -2.91 -5.01 17.94
C ASP A 170 -2.11 -4.72 16.66
N ALA A 171 -0.80 -4.52 16.79
CA ALA A 171 0.12 -4.29 15.68
C ALA A 171 0.59 -5.62 15.08
N LYS A 172 -0.36 -6.44 14.64
CA LYS A 172 -0.14 -7.77 14.06
C LYS A 172 -0.44 -7.82 12.56
N PRO A 173 0.16 -8.77 11.83
CA PRO A 173 -0.17 -8.98 10.43
C PRO A 173 -1.60 -9.52 10.31
N VAL A 174 -2.35 -8.97 9.37
CA VAL A 174 -3.63 -9.51 8.94
C VAL A 174 -3.61 -9.73 7.43
N THR A 175 -4.17 -10.85 6.98
CA THR A 175 -4.26 -11.18 5.57
C THR A 175 -5.69 -10.98 5.10
N CYS A 176 -5.87 -10.09 4.13
CA CYS A 176 -7.14 -9.87 3.46
C CYS A 176 -7.49 -11.08 2.58
N VAL A 177 -8.78 -11.25 2.26
CA VAL A 177 -9.26 -12.29 1.33
C VAL A 177 -8.64 -12.14 -0.07
N CYS A 178 -8.21 -10.93 -0.46
CA CYS A 178 -7.46 -10.72 -1.71
C CYS A 178 -6.00 -11.22 -1.65
N GLY A 179 -5.53 -11.75 -0.52
CA GLY A 179 -4.17 -12.24 -0.30
C GLY A 179 -3.19 -11.20 0.22
N HIS A 180 -3.56 -9.92 0.23
CA HIS A 180 -2.68 -8.85 0.72
C HIS A 180 -2.52 -8.89 2.24
N THR A 181 -1.28 -8.87 2.72
CA THR A 181 -0.94 -8.91 4.16
C THR A 181 -0.35 -7.60 4.61
N PHE A 182 -0.96 -6.99 5.63
CA PHE A 182 -0.62 -5.65 6.12
C PHE A 182 -0.71 -5.59 7.64
N CYS A 183 -0.12 -4.55 8.24
CA CYS A 183 -0.20 -4.30 9.67
C CYS A 183 -1.55 -3.68 10.02
N PHE A 184 -2.31 -4.33 10.91
CA PHE A 184 -3.63 -3.83 11.31
C PHE A 184 -3.58 -2.47 12.02
N SER A 185 -2.48 -2.14 12.72
CA SER A 185 -2.39 -0.90 13.48
C SER A 185 -2.06 0.33 12.62
N CYS A 186 -1.07 0.23 11.73
CA CYS A 186 -0.67 1.38 10.89
C CYS A 186 -1.29 1.38 9.49
N GLY A 187 -1.68 0.23 8.95
CA GLY A 187 -2.21 0.09 7.58
C GLY A 187 -1.14 -0.09 6.50
N GLU A 188 0.14 -0.01 6.84
CA GLU A 188 1.25 -0.28 5.93
C GLU A 188 1.43 -1.80 5.70
N ASN A 189 2.17 -2.16 4.66
CA ASN A 189 2.65 -3.54 4.45
C ASN A 189 3.26 -4.11 5.74
N TRP A 190 3.12 -5.42 5.96
CA TRP A 190 3.68 -6.05 7.17
C TRP A 190 5.19 -5.78 7.28
N HIS A 191 5.59 -5.21 8.41
CA HIS A 191 6.88 -4.52 8.51
C HIS A 191 7.76 -5.04 9.65
N ASP A 192 7.78 -6.37 9.84
CA ASP A 192 8.79 -7.01 10.70
C ASP A 192 10.20 -6.73 10.15
N PRO A 193 11.18 -6.26 10.94
CA PRO A 193 11.19 -6.15 12.41
C PRO A 193 10.87 -4.76 13.01
N VAL A 194 10.57 -3.75 12.19
CA VAL A 194 10.44 -2.36 12.65
C VAL A 194 9.07 -2.10 13.29
N ARG A 195 9.02 -1.31 14.38
CA ARG A 195 7.74 -0.87 14.96
C ARG A 195 7.06 0.21 14.10
N CYS A 196 5.72 0.26 14.12
CA CYS A 196 4.92 1.19 13.34
C CYS A 196 5.35 2.66 13.46
N LYS A 197 5.74 3.09 14.68
CA LYS A 197 6.20 4.47 14.95
C LYS A 197 7.39 4.84 14.06
N TRP A 198 8.40 3.97 14.01
CA TRP A 198 9.65 4.21 13.28
C TRP A 198 9.45 4.12 11.77
N LEU A 199 8.62 3.17 11.31
CA LEU A 199 8.26 3.11 9.89
C LEU A 199 7.55 4.38 9.42
N LYS A 200 6.59 4.89 10.20
CA LYS A 200 5.87 6.13 9.85
C LYS A 200 6.81 7.33 9.75
N GLN A 201 7.79 7.43 10.65
CA GLN A 201 8.82 8.47 10.59
C GLN A 201 9.73 8.31 9.36
N TRP A 202 10.10 7.07 9.03
CA TRP A 202 10.93 6.77 7.86
C TRP A 202 10.24 7.17 6.56
N ILE A 203 8.98 6.75 6.37
CA ILE A 203 8.18 7.09 5.18
C ILE A 203 8.10 8.60 5.03
N LYS A 204 7.72 9.32 6.10
CA LYS A 204 7.67 10.78 6.09
C LYS A 204 9.01 11.40 5.70
N LYS A 205 10.13 10.90 6.24
CA LYS A 205 11.46 11.39 5.91
C LYS A 205 11.83 11.13 4.44
N CYS A 206 11.46 9.98 3.90
CA CYS A 206 11.68 9.67 2.48
C CYS A 206 10.85 10.57 1.56
N ASP A 207 9.62 10.92 1.96
CA ASP A 207 8.74 11.82 1.20
C ASP A 207 9.26 13.27 1.25
N ASP A 208 9.66 13.76 2.43
CA ASP A 208 10.16 15.14 2.61
C ASP A 208 11.52 15.37 1.91
N ASP A 209 12.40 14.35 1.88
CA ASP A 209 13.74 14.44 1.28
C ASP A 209 13.74 14.08 -0.25
N SER A 210 12.57 13.88 -0.89
CA SER A 210 12.45 13.36 -2.26
C SER A 210 12.87 14.33 -3.38
N GLU A 211 13.19 15.59 -3.07
CA GLU A 211 13.64 16.60 -4.04
C GLU A 211 15.10 16.44 -4.49
N THR A 212 15.86 15.47 -3.95
CA THR A 212 17.27 15.27 -4.34
C THR A 212 17.49 13.94 -5.07
N SER A 213 17.32 13.93 -6.40
CA SER A 213 18.00 13.11 -7.43
C SER A 213 18.25 11.59 -7.23
N ASN A 214 17.63 10.91 -6.26
CA ASN A 214 17.93 9.50 -5.95
C ASN A 214 17.26 8.49 -6.89
N TRP A 215 16.32 8.91 -7.73
CA TRP A 215 15.67 8.00 -8.69
C TRP A 215 16.56 7.66 -9.90
N ILE A 216 17.50 8.54 -10.27
CA ILE A 216 18.40 8.33 -11.42
C ILE A 216 19.54 7.34 -11.07
N ALA A 217 19.93 7.22 -9.80
CA ALA A 217 21.03 6.34 -9.36
C ALA A 217 20.63 4.87 -9.10
N ALA A 218 19.35 4.50 -9.28
CA ALA A 218 18.83 3.19 -8.89
C ALA A 218 18.79 2.18 -10.06
N ASN A 219 18.53 2.63 -11.28
CA ASN A 219 18.35 1.73 -12.43
C ASN A 219 19.63 1.48 -13.23
N THR A 220 20.55 2.45 -13.25
CA THR A 220 21.77 2.39 -14.07
C THR A 220 22.98 2.75 -13.23
N LYS A 221 24.01 1.90 -13.25
CA LYS A 221 25.31 2.13 -12.61
C LYS A 221 26.44 1.70 -13.54
N GLU A 222 27.65 2.14 -13.27
CA GLU A 222 28.83 1.73 -14.02
C GLU A 222 29.52 0.52 -13.39
N CYS A 223 30.08 -0.35 -14.23
CA CYS A 223 30.95 -1.43 -13.77
C CYS A 223 32.18 -0.85 -13.06
N PRO A 224 32.52 -1.28 -11.83
CA PRO A 224 33.65 -0.74 -11.08
C PRO A 224 35.02 -1.04 -11.72
N LYS A 225 35.09 -2.02 -12.64
CA LYS A 225 36.35 -2.41 -13.32
C LYS A 225 36.51 -1.81 -14.70
N CYS A 226 35.44 -1.70 -15.50
CA CYS A 226 35.53 -1.29 -16.90
C CYS A 226 34.64 -0.09 -17.26
N HIS A 227 33.93 0.49 -16.30
CA HIS A 227 33.10 1.70 -16.43
C HIS A 227 31.98 1.63 -17.49
N VAL A 228 31.69 0.44 -18.01
CA VAL A 228 30.53 0.22 -18.89
C VAL A 228 29.27 0.38 -18.05
N THR A 229 28.32 1.15 -18.57
CA THR A 229 27.00 1.34 -17.98
C THR A 229 26.20 0.03 -18.01
N ILE A 230 25.65 -0.34 -16.86
CA ILE A 230 24.86 -1.54 -16.63
C ILE A 230 23.51 -1.09 -16.09
N GLU A 231 22.44 -1.60 -16.69
CA GLU A 231 21.07 -1.46 -16.20
C GLU A 231 20.71 -2.69 -15.34
N LYS A 232 20.01 -2.48 -14.23
CA LYS A 232 19.53 -3.57 -13.37
C LYS A 232 18.31 -4.24 -14.01
N ASP A 233 18.44 -5.52 -14.34
CA ASP A 233 17.41 -6.33 -15.02
C ASP A 233 16.84 -7.47 -14.16
N GLY A 234 17.18 -7.51 -12.86
CA GLY A 234 16.76 -8.56 -11.92
C GLY A 234 16.76 -8.09 -10.46
N GLY A 235 16.27 -8.95 -9.57
CA GLY A 235 16.21 -8.69 -8.13
C GLY A 235 17.55 -8.93 -7.44
N CYS A 236 18.36 -9.84 -7.98
CA CYS A 236 19.66 -10.21 -7.43
C CYS A 236 20.66 -9.04 -7.48
N ASN A 237 21.37 -8.82 -6.37
CA ASN A 237 22.42 -7.80 -6.27
C ASN A 237 23.80 -8.34 -6.69
N HIS A 238 23.93 -9.65 -6.96
CA HIS A 238 25.13 -10.23 -7.57
C HIS A 238 25.19 -9.90 -9.05
N MET A 239 26.08 -9.00 -9.44
CA MET A 239 26.21 -8.54 -10.82
C MET A 239 27.43 -9.15 -11.49
N VAL A 240 27.23 -9.70 -12.68
CA VAL A 240 28.32 -10.15 -13.56
C VAL A 240 28.40 -9.19 -14.74
N CYS A 241 29.57 -8.59 -14.96
CA CYS A 241 29.75 -7.66 -16.06
C CYS A 241 29.60 -8.37 -17.42
N LYS A 242 28.57 -7.98 -18.21
CA LYS A 242 28.28 -8.55 -19.54
C LYS A 242 29.36 -8.25 -20.61
N ASN A 243 30.29 -7.33 -20.31
CA ASN A 243 31.43 -7.06 -21.19
C ASN A 243 32.37 -8.28 -21.22
N GLN A 244 32.52 -8.89 -22.40
CA GLN A 244 33.32 -10.09 -22.63
C GLN A 244 34.79 -9.94 -22.21
N ASN A 245 35.33 -8.71 -22.21
CA ASN A 245 36.70 -8.41 -21.81
C ASN A 245 36.86 -8.17 -20.29
N CYS A 246 35.76 -8.02 -19.54
CA CYS A 246 35.79 -7.66 -18.12
C CYS A 246 35.39 -8.83 -17.21
N LYS A 247 34.19 -9.38 -17.45
CA LYS A 247 33.54 -10.50 -16.73
C LYS A 247 33.73 -10.47 -15.21
N ALA A 248 33.80 -9.28 -14.60
CA ALA A 248 33.97 -9.15 -13.16
C ALA A 248 32.63 -9.27 -12.43
N ASP A 249 32.68 -9.94 -11.28
CA ASP A 249 31.60 -10.14 -10.35
C ASP A 249 31.65 -9.11 -9.21
N PHE A 250 30.57 -8.38 -9.01
CA PHE A 250 30.51 -7.30 -8.03
C PHE A 250 29.11 -7.13 -7.43
N CYS A 251 29.01 -6.48 -6.28
CA CYS A 251 27.75 -6.18 -5.63
C CYS A 251 27.15 -4.87 -6.17
N TRP A 252 25.87 -4.89 -6.57
CA TRP A 252 25.17 -3.71 -7.07
C TRP A 252 25.09 -2.56 -6.05
N VAL A 253 25.05 -2.88 -4.75
CA VAL A 253 24.88 -1.89 -3.67
C VAL A 253 26.18 -1.14 -3.41
N CYS A 254 27.26 -1.85 -3.05
CA CYS A 254 28.53 -1.23 -2.67
C CYS A 254 29.53 -1.06 -3.82
N LEU A 255 29.29 -1.67 -4.99
CA LEU A 255 30.22 -1.75 -6.11
C LEU A 255 31.57 -2.44 -5.78
N GLY A 256 31.63 -3.14 -4.64
CA GLY A 256 32.76 -3.97 -4.24
C GLY A 256 32.73 -5.36 -4.89
N PRO A 257 33.86 -6.10 -4.85
CA PRO A 257 33.94 -7.46 -5.38
C PRO A 257 32.93 -8.38 -4.71
N TRP A 258 32.38 -9.34 -5.46
CA TRP A 258 31.37 -10.25 -4.90
C TRP A 258 31.95 -11.28 -3.93
N GLU A 259 33.06 -11.93 -4.28
CA GLU A 259 33.66 -13.05 -3.54
C GLU A 259 33.77 -12.85 -2.01
N PRO A 260 34.16 -11.67 -1.47
CA PRO A 260 34.24 -11.50 -0.02
C PRO A 260 32.88 -11.45 0.70
N HIS A 261 31.77 -11.29 -0.01
CA HIS A 261 30.44 -11.22 0.61
C HIS A 261 30.08 -12.54 1.28
N GLY A 262 29.53 -12.45 2.50
CA GLY A 262 29.25 -13.62 3.34
C GLY A 262 30.44 -14.07 4.21
N SER A 263 31.63 -13.51 4.01
CA SER A 263 32.73 -13.72 4.94
C SER A 263 32.53 -12.97 6.27
N SER A 264 33.27 -13.37 7.31
CA SER A 264 33.21 -12.69 8.61
C SER A 264 33.83 -11.29 8.58
N TRP A 265 34.84 -11.07 7.73
CA TRP A 265 35.65 -9.84 7.72
C TRP A 265 35.13 -8.75 6.77
N TYR A 266 34.33 -9.10 5.76
CA TYR A 266 33.73 -8.14 4.84
C TYR A 266 32.26 -7.89 5.18
N ASN A 267 31.89 -6.63 5.41
CA ASN A 267 30.53 -6.25 5.78
C ASN A 267 30.05 -5.08 4.91
N CYS A 268 29.17 -5.38 3.95
CA CYS A 268 28.53 -4.37 3.10
C CYS A 268 27.35 -3.68 3.79
N ASN A 269 26.68 -4.36 4.74
CA ASN A 269 25.45 -3.87 5.39
C ASN A 269 25.70 -2.91 6.56
N ARG A 270 26.90 -2.90 7.14
CA ARG A 270 27.26 -2.08 8.32
C ARG A 270 27.69 -0.67 7.92
N TYR A 271 27.13 0.34 8.59
CA TYR A 271 27.61 1.72 8.46
C TYR A 271 28.80 1.95 9.40
N ASN A 272 29.97 2.28 8.83
CA ASN A 272 31.15 2.60 9.62
C ASN A 272 31.21 4.12 9.91
N GLU A 273 30.85 4.50 11.13
CA GLU A 273 30.94 5.90 11.57
C GLU A 273 32.38 6.41 11.62
N ASP A 274 33.39 5.56 11.82
CA ASP A 274 34.77 6.00 11.97
C ASP A 274 35.39 6.38 10.62
N ASP A 275 34.96 5.74 9.53
CA ASP A 275 35.33 6.15 8.17
C ASP A 275 34.69 7.50 7.81
N ALA A 276 33.49 7.77 8.33
CA ALA A 276 32.86 9.09 8.21
C ALA A 276 33.53 10.15 9.10
N LYS A 277 33.97 9.78 10.32
CA LYS A 277 34.67 10.69 11.27
C LYS A 277 36.09 11.04 10.85
N LYS A 278 36.80 10.14 10.15
CA LYS A 278 38.13 10.43 9.59
C LYS A 278 38.11 11.50 8.48
N ALA A 279 36.93 11.95 8.05
CA ALA A 279 36.74 12.87 6.93
C ALA A 279 36.64 14.39 7.27
N ARG A 280 36.84 14.84 8.54
CA ARG A 280 37.31 16.21 9.02
C ARG A 280 36.48 16.96 10.10
N ASP A 281 36.37 18.32 10.05
CA ASP A 281 36.13 19.35 11.11
C ASP A 281 34.73 20.02 11.26
N SER A 282 34.26 20.18 12.51
CA SER A 282 33.19 21.00 13.16
C SER A 282 31.89 21.49 12.46
N GLN A 283 31.81 21.63 11.13
CA GLN A 283 30.60 22.01 10.36
C GLN A 283 29.68 20.80 10.02
N GLU A 284 29.76 19.71 10.80
CA GLU A 284 29.71 18.35 10.24
C GLU A 284 28.57 17.45 10.64
N ARG A 285 27.87 17.73 11.75
CA ARG A 285 26.83 16.82 12.25
C ARG A 285 25.69 16.61 11.25
N SER A 286 25.30 17.66 10.51
CA SER A 286 24.27 17.57 9.47
C SER A 286 24.73 16.73 8.26
N ARG A 287 25.99 16.86 7.82
CA ARG A 287 26.55 16.08 6.71
C ARG A 287 26.72 14.60 7.08
N ALA A 288 27.19 14.31 8.29
CA ALA A 288 27.32 12.93 8.77
C ALA A 288 25.94 12.26 8.91
N ALA A 289 24.93 12.97 9.44
CA ALA A 289 23.57 12.48 9.52
C ALA A 289 22.96 12.21 8.13
N LEU A 290 23.20 13.10 7.16
CA LEU A 290 22.76 12.91 5.77
C LEU A 290 23.44 11.70 5.12
N GLN A 291 24.77 11.55 5.27
CA GLN A 291 25.49 10.41 4.71
C GLN A 291 25.02 9.08 5.32
N ARG A 292 24.79 9.06 6.64
CA ARG A 292 24.17 7.92 7.32
C ARG A 292 22.79 7.66 6.73
N TYR A 293 21.92 8.66 6.59
CA TYR A 293 20.60 8.49 5.97
C TYR A 293 20.69 7.91 4.56
N LEU A 294 21.54 8.47 3.69
CA LEU A 294 21.72 7.98 2.32
C LEU A 294 22.19 6.53 2.28
N PHE A 295 23.05 6.10 3.22
CA PHE A 295 23.49 4.70 3.31
C PHE A 295 22.32 3.73 3.53
N TYR A 296 21.45 4.02 4.51
CA TYR A 296 20.31 3.16 4.84
C TYR A 296 19.17 3.31 3.81
N CYS A 297 18.93 4.51 3.32
CA CYS A 297 17.93 4.81 2.30
C CYS A 297 18.26 4.10 0.98
N ASN A 298 19.52 4.13 0.54
CA ASN A 298 19.94 3.40 -0.65
C ASN A 298 19.65 1.89 -0.55
N ARG A 299 19.92 1.28 0.61
CA ARG A 299 19.67 -0.16 0.84
C ARG A 299 18.20 -0.50 0.91
N TYR A 300 17.42 0.31 1.62
CA TYR A 300 15.96 0.21 1.66
C TYR A 300 15.36 0.28 0.24
N MET A 301 15.70 1.31 -0.53
CA MET A 301 15.19 1.51 -1.88
C MET A 301 15.65 0.42 -2.85
N ASN A 302 16.90 -0.05 -2.71
CA ASN A 302 17.41 -1.15 -3.51
C ASN A 302 16.65 -2.46 -3.25
N HIS A 303 16.38 -2.82 -1.99
CA HIS A 303 15.58 -4.01 -1.68
C HIS A 303 14.12 -3.84 -2.11
N MET A 304 13.54 -2.64 -1.98
CA MET A 304 12.20 -2.34 -2.50
C MET A 304 12.12 -2.55 -4.02
N GLN A 305 13.14 -2.12 -4.76
CA GLN A 305 13.23 -2.33 -6.20
C GLN A 305 13.47 -3.81 -6.54
N SER A 306 14.40 -4.48 -5.85
CA SER A 306 14.64 -5.92 -6.02
C SER A 306 13.37 -6.73 -5.81
N LEU A 307 12.58 -6.40 -4.79
CA LEU A 307 11.29 -7.04 -4.51
C LEU A 307 10.32 -6.89 -5.69
N LYS A 308 10.29 -5.73 -6.38
CA LYS A 308 9.46 -5.57 -7.59
C LYS A 308 9.89 -6.50 -8.71
N PHE A 309 11.20 -6.68 -8.93
CA PHE A 309 11.72 -7.64 -9.91
C PHE A 309 11.38 -9.08 -9.53
N GLU A 310 11.46 -9.44 -8.25
CA GLU A 310 11.13 -10.78 -7.77
C GLU A 310 9.65 -11.14 -7.94
N HIS A 311 8.74 -10.17 -7.83
CA HIS A 311 7.33 -10.40 -8.15
C HIS A 311 7.12 -10.79 -9.63
N MET A 312 8.02 -10.39 -10.54
CA MET A 312 7.96 -10.83 -11.93
C MET A 312 8.44 -12.28 -12.10
N LEU A 313 9.19 -12.85 -11.14
CA LEU A 313 9.61 -14.25 -11.17
C LEU A 313 8.44 -15.22 -11.07
N TYR A 314 7.30 -14.84 -10.48
CA TYR A 314 6.12 -15.72 -10.42
C TYR A 314 5.68 -16.19 -11.83
N GLN A 315 5.80 -15.33 -12.84
CA GLN A 315 5.44 -15.69 -14.22
C GLN A 315 6.43 -16.72 -14.80
N SER A 316 7.73 -16.44 -14.69
CA SER A 316 8.80 -17.34 -15.15
C SER A 316 8.74 -18.71 -14.45
N ILE A 317 8.55 -18.70 -13.13
CA ILE A 317 8.47 -19.90 -12.31
C ILE A 317 7.21 -20.70 -12.62
N LYS A 318 6.08 -20.05 -12.91
CA LYS A 318 4.87 -20.75 -13.35
C LYS A 318 5.13 -21.53 -14.65
N THR A 319 5.78 -20.92 -15.64
CA THR A 319 6.19 -21.61 -16.87
C THR A 319 7.11 -22.79 -16.55
N LYS A 320 8.09 -22.61 -15.65
CA LYS A 320 9.00 -23.68 -15.25
C LYS A 320 8.30 -24.84 -14.53
N MET A 321 7.30 -24.54 -13.71
CA MET A 321 6.45 -25.55 -13.06
C MET A 321 5.67 -26.36 -14.10
N GLU A 322 5.15 -25.71 -15.15
CA GLU A 322 4.44 -26.37 -16.25
C GLU A 322 5.38 -27.28 -17.07
N GLU A 323 6.61 -26.83 -17.37
CA GLU A 323 7.65 -27.68 -18.00
C GLU A 323 7.96 -28.91 -17.16
N MET A 324 8.17 -28.74 -15.86
CA MET A 324 8.43 -29.85 -14.93
C MET A 324 7.28 -30.86 -14.89
N GLN A 325 6.03 -30.40 -15.00
CA GLN A 325 4.86 -31.27 -15.03
C GLN A 325 4.81 -32.14 -16.29
N GLN A 326 5.23 -31.59 -17.43
CA GLN A 326 5.34 -32.36 -18.68
C GLN A 326 6.41 -33.46 -18.60
N HIS A 327 7.41 -33.29 -17.73
CA HIS A 327 8.48 -34.26 -17.47
C HIS A 327 8.21 -35.17 -16.25
N ASN A 328 6.96 -35.61 -16.06
CA ASN A 328 6.51 -36.57 -15.05
C ASN A 328 6.53 -36.09 -13.58
N MET A 329 6.61 -34.78 -13.30
CA MET A 329 6.38 -34.27 -11.94
C MET A 329 4.90 -33.97 -11.71
N SER A 330 4.36 -34.36 -10.57
CA SER A 330 2.98 -34.03 -10.20
C SER A 330 2.82 -32.54 -9.85
N TRP A 331 1.57 -32.05 -9.85
CA TRP A 331 1.24 -30.69 -9.42
C TRP A 331 1.74 -30.36 -8.01
N ILE A 332 1.75 -31.34 -7.11
CA ILE A 332 2.23 -31.21 -5.73
C ILE A 332 3.75 -31.07 -5.71
N GLU A 333 4.44 -31.83 -6.54
CA GLU A 333 5.90 -31.87 -6.56
C GLU A 333 6.56 -30.63 -7.11
N VAL A 334 5.84 -29.79 -7.85
CA VAL A 334 6.36 -28.52 -8.39
C VAL A 334 6.06 -27.30 -7.50
N GLN A 335 5.21 -27.44 -6.47
CA GLN A 335 4.85 -26.32 -5.57
C GLN A 335 6.04 -25.73 -4.81
N PHE A 336 7.14 -26.48 -4.67
CA PHE A 336 8.35 -25.97 -4.00
C PHE A 336 8.94 -24.74 -4.70
N LEU A 337 8.76 -24.60 -6.03
CA LEU A 337 9.24 -23.43 -6.76
C LEU A 337 8.44 -22.18 -6.38
N LYS A 338 7.11 -22.29 -6.34
CA LYS A 338 6.26 -21.20 -5.85
C LYS A 338 6.64 -20.82 -4.42
N LYS A 339 6.78 -21.82 -3.54
CA LYS A 339 7.21 -21.60 -2.15
C LYS A 339 8.57 -20.91 -2.06
N ALA A 340 9.51 -21.22 -2.95
CA ALA A 340 10.81 -20.57 -2.98
C ALA A 340 10.70 -19.07 -3.31
N VAL A 341 9.86 -18.70 -4.28
CA VAL A 341 9.58 -17.29 -4.60
C VAL A 341 8.83 -16.59 -3.47
N ASP A 342 7.85 -17.25 -2.85
CA ASP A 342 7.11 -16.72 -1.70
C ASP A 342 8.09 -16.37 -0.55
N VAL A 343 9.02 -17.28 -0.23
CA VAL A 343 10.07 -17.06 0.78
C VAL A 343 11.03 -15.96 0.36
N LEU A 344 11.47 -15.92 -0.90
CA LEU A 344 12.36 -14.89 -1.42
C LEU A 344 11.74 -13.49 -1.23
N CYS A 345 10.49 -13.31 -1.67
CA CYS A 345 9.77 -12.06 -1.53
C CYS A 345 9.61 -11.65 -0.05
N LEU A 346 9.29 -12.62 0.82
CA LEU A 346 9.15 -12.38 2.26
C LEU A 346 10.47 -11.96 2.92
N CYS A 347 11.57 -12.61 2.58
CA CYS A 347 12.90 -12.26 3.08
C CYS A 347 13.34 -10.87 2.60
N ARG A 348 13.02 -10.51 1.35
CA ARG A 348 13.32 -9.18 0.79
C ARG A 348 12.51 -8.06 1.41
N GLN A 349 11.23 -8.29 1.63
CA GLN A 349 10.39 -7.38 2.40
C GLN A 349 10.95 -7.20 3.83
N THR A 350 11.36 -8.30 4.47
CA THR A 350 11.97 -8.25 5.81
C THR A 350 13.28 -7.44 5.78
N LEU A 351 14.20 -7.72 4.85
CA LEU A 351 15.47 -7.00 4.68
C LEU A 351 15.27 -5.51 4.45
N MET A 352 14.27 -5.12 3.66
CA MET A 352 13.91 -3.72 3.49
C MET A 352 13.64 -3.05 4.85
N TYR A 353 12.84 -3.69 5.71
CA TYR A 353 12.53 -3.16 7.03
C TYR A 353 13.63 -3.33 8.08
N THR A 354 14.57 -4.27 7.92
CA THR A 354 15.75 -4.37 8.81
C THR A 354 16.61 -3.11 8.71
N TYR A 355 16.73 -2.50 7.51
CA TYR A 355 17.43 -1.24 7.34
C TYR A 355 16.73 -0.04 7.97
N VAL A 356 15.39 -0.01 7.98
CA VAL A 356 14.63 1.02 8.70
C VAL A 356 14.86 0.89 10.21
N PHE A 357 14.76 -0.33 10.73
CA PHE A 357 15.05 -0.62 12.14
C PHE A 357 16.49 -0.21 12.51
N ALA A 358 17.48 -0.61 11.72
CA ALA A 358 18.90 -0.32 11.93
C ALA A 358 19.23 1.18 11.81
N PHE A 359 18.47 1.93 11.00
CA PHE A 359 18.69 3.38 10.88
C PHE A 359 18.46 4.11 12.19
N TYR A 360 17.34 3.81 12.86
CA TYR A 360 17.00 4.42 14.14
C TYR A 360 17.74 3.78 15.32
N LEU A 361 18.36 2.62 15.14
CA LEU A 361 19.00 1.91 16.24
C LEU A 361 20.28 2.61 16.71
N LYS A 362 20.38 2.83 18.03
CA LYS A 362 21.61 3.25 18.67
C LYS A 362 22.52 2.03 18.86
N LYS A 363 23.80 2.20 18.54
CA LYS A 363 24.78 1.11 18.57
C LYS A 363 24.96 0.55 19.99
N ASN A 364 24.81 -0.75 20.14
CA ASN A 364 24.99 -1.49 21.39
C ASN A 364 25.46 -2.93 21.09
N ASN A 365 25.63 -3.77 22.11
CA ASN A 365 26.10 -5.15 21.91
C ASN A 365 25.13 -5.97 21.05
N GLN A 366 23.82 -5.77 21.22
CA GLN A 366 22.79 -6.47 20.45
C GLN A 366 22.73 -5.98 19.00
N SER A 367 23.03 -4.70 18.74
CA SER A 367 23.04 -4.17 17.37
C SER A 367 24.12 -4.85 16.53
N ILE A 368 25.27 -5.21 17.12
CA ILE A 368 26.34 -5.93 16.41
C ILE A 368 25.85 -7.32 15.99
N ILE A 369 25.22 -8.06 16.91
CA ILE A 369 24.66 -9.38 16.64
C ILE A 369 23.56 -9.30 15.58
N PHE A 370 22.69 -8.30 15.68
CA PHE A 370 21.64 -8.03 14.69
C PHE A 370 22.23 -7.77 13.31
N GLU A 371 23.30 -6.97 13.20
CA GLU A 371 23.98 -6.68 11.93
C GLU A 371 24.62 -7.94 11.31
N ASP A 372 25.12 -8.88 12.13
CA ASP A 372 25.61 -10.17 11.63
C ASP A 372 24.45 -11.05 11.13
N ASN A 373 23.35 -11.13 11.88
CA ASN A 373 22.13 -11.84 11.44
C ASN A 373 21.55 -11.24 10.14
N GLN A 374 21.59 -9.91 10.01
CA GLN A 374 21.16 -9.19 8.80
C GLN A 374 22.05 -9.56 7.61
N LYS A 375 23.36 -9.59 7.78
CA LYS A 375 24.32 -10.00 6.74
C LYS A 375 24.07 -11.45 6.30
N ASP A 376 23.87 -12.36 7.24
CA ASP A 376 23.60 -13.77 6.96
C ASP A 376 22.31 -13.94 6.13
N LEU A 377 21.24 -13.23 6.51
CA LEU A 377 19.98 -13.22 5.77
C LEU A 377 20.15 -12.59 4.37
N GLU A 378 20.87 -11.47 4.27
CA GLU A 378 21.10 -10.80 2.99
C GLU A 378 21.84 -11.73 2.03
N ASN A 379 22.94 -12.33 2.45
CA ASN A 379 23.70 -13.28 1.64
C ASN A 379 22.84 -14.50 1.22
N ALA A 380 22.09 -15.10 2.15
CA ALA A 380 21.20 -16.22 1.85
C ALA A 380 20.09 -15.83 0.85
N THR A 381 19.59 -14.60 0.93
CA THR A 381 18.59 -14.06 0.01
C THR A 381 19.18 -13.86 -1.38
N GLU A 382 20.38 -13.30 -1.50
CA GLU A 382 21.04 -13.12 -2.80
C GLU A 382 21.35 -14.47 -3.47
N GLN A 383 21.82 -15.46 -2.72
CA GLN A 383 22.07 -16.80 -3.24
C GLN A 383 20.82 -17.54 -3.73
N LEU A 384 19.65 -17.26 -3.11
CA LEU A 384 18.36 -17.78 -3.58
C LEU A 384 17.87 -17.02 -4.82
N SER A 385 17.97 -15.69 -4.81
CA SER A 385 17.61 -14.80 -5.91
C SER A 385 18.39 -15.16 -7.18
N GLU A 386 19.72 -15.28 -7.06
CA GLU A 386 20.60 -15.67 -8.15
C GLU A 386 20.22 -17.03 -8.75
N TYR A 387 20.01 -18.02 -7.88
CA TYR A 387 19.69 -19.37 -8.33
C TYR A 387 18.39 -19.40 -9.13
N LEU A 388 17.36 -18.68 -8.66
CA LEU A 388 16.06 -18.60 -9.33
C LEU A 388 16.09 -17.74 -10.62
N GLU A 389 16.98 -16.75 -10.70
CA GLU A 389 17.10 -15.88 -11.88
C GLU A 389 17.98 -16.46 -13.00
N ARG A 390 19.06 -17.15 -12.64
CA ARG A 390 20.12 -17.55 -13.60
C ARG A 390 20.34 -19.05 -13.67
N GLU A 391 20.58 -19.69 -12.52
CA GLU A 391 21.11 -21.06 -12.49
C GLU A 391 20.03 -22.12 -12.81
N ILE A 392 18.78 -21.89 -12.40
CA ILE A 392 17.67 -22.83 -12.57
C ILE A 392 17.41 -23.25 -14.03
N SER A 393 17.73 -22.39 -14.99
CA SER A 393 17.54 -22.65 -16.42
C SER A 393 18.59 -23.60 -17.00
N SER A 394 19.73 -23.76 -16.33
CA SER A 394 20.89 -24.51 -16.81
C SER A 394 21.05 -25.91 -16.21
N GLU A 395 20.23 -26.26 -15.20
CA GLU A 395 20.39 -27.50 -14.43
C GLU A 395 19.43 -28.62 -14.84
N VAL A 396 19.82 -29.87 -14.54
CA VAL A 396 18.99 -31.07 -14.72
C VAL A 396 17.84 -31.05 -13.71
N LEU A 397 16.62 -31.37 -14.16
CA LEU A 397 15.38 -31.25 -13.37
C LEU A 397 15.42 -31.92 -11.98
N GLN A 398 16.17 -33.02 -11.83
CA GLN A 398 16.29 -33.75 -10.56
C GLN A 398 17.08 -32.97 -9.49
N ASP A 399 18.10 -32.21 -9.87
CA ASP A 399 18.96 -31.48 -8.92
C ASP A 399 18.29 -30.18 -8.43
N ILE A 400 17.43 -29.59 -9.26
CA ILE A 400 16.74 -28.33 -8.97
C ILE A 400 15.91 -28.46 -7.69
N LYS A 401 15.20 -29.57 -7.51
CA LYS A 401 14.32 -29.76 -6.34
C LYS A 401 15.08 -29.67 -5.03
N GLN A 402 16.20 -30.37 -4.92
CA GLN A 402 16.99 -30.40 -3.69
C GLN A 402 17.65 -29.04 -3.43
N LYS A 403 18.33 -28.47 -4.43
CA LYS A 403 19.05 -27.19 -4.30
C LYS A 403 18.13 -26.03 -3.94
N VAL A 404 16.98 -25.91 -4.61
CA VAL A 404 16.00 -24.85 -4.30
C VAL A 404 15.47 -25.02 -2.87
N GLN A 405 15.14 -26.25 -2.48
CA GLN A 405 14.62 -26.53 -1.14
C GLN A 405 15.62 -26.16 -0.05
N ASP A 406 16.89 -26.53 -0.22
CA ASP A 406 17.92 -26.21 0.76
C ASP A 406 18.15 -24.70 0.86
N LYS A 407 18.21 -24.00 -0.29
CA LYS A 407 18.38 -22.54 -0.34
C LYS A 407 17.23 -21.79 0.31
N TYR A 408 15.97 -22.06 -0.04
CA TYR A 408 14.86 -21.31 0.55
C TYR A 408 14.66 -21.65 2.03
N ARG A 409 14.88 -22.90 2.45
CA ARG A 409 14.79 -23.28 3.89
C ARG A 409 15.87 -22.60 4.70
N TYR A 410 17.09 -22.51 4.17
CA TYR A 410 18.18 -21.79 4.83
C TYR A 410 17.87 -20.29 4.93
N CYS A 411 17.37 -19.68 3.85
CA CYS A 411 16.96 -18.28 3.82
C CYS A 411 15.84 -17.99 4.85
N GLU A 412 14.80 -18.83 4.89
CA GLU A 412 13.72 -18.75 5.88
C GLU A 412 14.25 -18.92 7.31
N SER A 413 15.19 -19.84 7.54
CA SER A 413 15.84 -20.03 8.84
C SER A 413 16.62 -18.79 9.28
N ARG A 414 17.44 -18.18 8.40
CA ARG A 414 18.16 -16.94 8.71
C ARG A 414 17.22 -15.79 9.03
N ARG A 415 16.09 -15.71 8.32
CA ARG A 415 15.04 -14.72 8.59
C ARG A 415 14.45 -14.90 9.98
N ASN A 416 14.10 -16.14 10.35
CA ASN A 416 13.52 -16.41 11.67
C ASN A 416 14.52 -16.10 12.79
N VAL A 417 15.79 -16.50 12.67
CA VAL A 417 16.84 -16.16 13.66
C VAL A 417 16.96 -14.65 13.86
N LEU A 418 16.93 -13.88 12.76
CA LEU A 418 16.96 -12.42 12.84
C LEU A 418 15.74 -11.87 13.60
N LEU A 419 14.54 -12.33 13.25
CA LEU A 419 13.30 -11.83 13.85
C LEU A 419 13.19 -12.22 15.32
N ASP A 420 13.48 -13.47 15.66
CA ASP A 420 13.48 -13.98 17.02
C ASP A 420 14.44 -13.17 17.90
N HIS A 421 15.62 -12.83 17.40
CA HIS A 421 16.59 -11.97 18.09
C HIS A 421 16.04 -10.56 18.34
N VAL A 422 15.39 -9.95 17.33
CA VAL A 422 14.78 -8.62 17.50
C VAL A 422 13.59 -8.65 18.46
N HIS A 423 12.76 -9.70 18.40
CA HIS A 423 11.61 -9.88 19.29
C HIS A 423 12.04 -10.11 20.74
N GLU A 424 13.04 -10.95 20.99
CA GLU A 424 13.63 -11.13 22.32
C GLU A 424 14.20 -9.81 22.86
N GLY A 425 14.88 -9.04 22.01
CA GLY A 425 15.36 -7.71 22.38
C GLY A 425 14.24 -6.71 22.68
N TYR A 426 13.06 -6.85 22.06
CA TYR A 426 11.87 -6.06 22.41
C TYR A 426 11.26 -6.45 23.76
N GLU A 427 11.23 -7.74 24.09
CA GLU A 427 10.72 -8.22 25.38
C GLU A 427 11.61 -7.81 26.55
N LYS A 428 12.92 -7.69 26.30
CA LYS A 428 13.94 -7.33 27.29
C LYS A 428 14.33 -5.85 27.27
N ASP A 429 13.63 -5.01 26.48
CA ASP A 429 13.92 -3.59 26.28
C ASP A 429 15.41 -3.28 25.96
N GLN A 430 16.03 -4.11 25.11
CA GLN A 430 17.46 -4.02 24.75
C GLN A 430 17.74 -3.05 23.60
N TRP A 431 16.70 -2.51 22.95
CA TRP A 431 16.84 -1.63 21.79
C TRP A 431 16.70 -0.17 22.21
N GLU A 432 17.81 0.58 22.10
CA GLU A 432 17.80 2.03 22.23
C GLU A 432 17.73 2.68 20.85
N TYR A 433 17.01 3.79 20.73
CA TYR A 433 16.81 4.49 19.47
C TYR A 433 17.43 5.89 19.51
N LEU A 434 17.92 6.34 18.36
CA LEU A 434 18.34 7.70 18.12
C LEU A 434 17.08 8.59 18.06
N GLU A 435 17.07 9.69 18.83
CA GLU A 435 16.13 10.77 18.59
C GLU A 435 16.60 11.51 17.34
N VAL A 436 15.92 11.26 16.21
CA VAL A 436 16.24 11.84 14.89
C VAL A 436 15.23 12.92 14.53
#